data_AF-A0A812XXE1-F1
#
_entry.id   AF-A0A812XXE1-F1
#
_cell.length_a   1.000
_cell.length_b   1.000
_cell.length_c   1.000
_cell.angle_alpha   90.00
_cell.angle_beta   90.00
_cell.angle_gamma   90.00
#
_symmetry.space_group_name_H-M   'P 1'
#
loop_
_entity.id
_entity.type
_entity.pdbx_description
1 polymer ?
#
loop_
_entity_poly.entity_id
_entity_poly.type
_entity_poly.pdbx_seq_one_letter_code
_entity_poly.pdbx_strand_id
1 'polypeptide(L)'
;MKRLPNLSACPKLRMLGIKDNSLSSLDGCFMPVCLEWLIAAGNQIEELPNIPRLCNIRKLMLSHNKLTCGALAPVAEIKSLEMIRVAANALEAFPEALLRHPNLAWLAVGGNPFAEDALKRHLAEGQESLDFSEVDLGEKLGSGAGATVHEGVWRDQKVAVKIWDSECFSDGTARTEWAANRVASHPGHPCLVAILGTFEEPRRGMVLELLPGAKAAAGPPTFQTVTRDALPCHGGPGPIYSIPAARRIATNVAAAGAYLHSKGLMHGDIYLHNTLVILDGPKDSSSVKDVRLSDFGAAAAVDDPAMRRLEVRSFGWLLQDLLESHAEPQNEGEASTLELIKDIRQRCASSDPSELPSFDEIVGQLG
;
A
#
# COMPACT_ATOMS: atom_id res chain seq x y z
N MET A 1 -5.57 -3.72 -33.39
CA MET A 1 -4.54 -3.44 -32.36
C MET A 1 -4.55 -1.93 -32.11
N LYS A 2 -4.94 -1.48 -30.91
CA LYS A 2 -4.84 -0.06 -30.54
C LYS A 2 -3.37 0.27 -30.31
N ARG A 3 -2.89 1.39 -30.83
CA ARG A 3 -1.52 1.89 -30.64
C ARG A 3 -1.60 3.28 -30.05
N LEU A 4 -0.66 3.61 -29.16
CA LEU A 4 -0.52 4.96 -28.63
C LEU A 4 -0.03 5.90 -29.73
N PRO A 5 -0.51 7.16 -29.77
CA PRO A 5 0.13 8.18 -30.58
C PRO A 5 1.56 8.45 -30.07
N ASN A 6 2.41 9.02 -30.92
CA ASN A 6 3.74 9.44 -30.50
C ASN A 6 3.65 10.69 -29.61
N LEU A 7 3.96 10.53 -28.32
CA LEU A 7 3.97 11.57 -27.29
C LEU A 7 5.38 12.04 -26.93
N SER A 8 6.41 11.61 -27.66
CA SER A 8 7.81 11.92 -27.34
C SER A 8 8.13 13.41 -27.38
N ALA A 9 7.34 14.19 -28.11
CA ALA A 9 7.46 15.63 -28.27
C ALA A 9 6.68 16.44 -27.21
N CYS A 10 6.16 15.79 -26.16
CA CYS A 10 5.44 16.45 -25.07
C CYS A 10 6.36 16.68 -23.85
N PRO A 11 7.18 17.73 -23.80
CA PRO A 11 8.22 17.91 -22.76
C PRO A 11 7.67 18.24 -21.36
N LYS A 12 6.37 18.48 -21.23
CA LYS A 12 5.69 18.77 -19.96
C LYS A 12 4.81 17.61 -19.46
N LEU A 13 4.72 16.52 -20.21
CA LEU A 13 3.84 15.39 -19.85
C LEU A 13 4.52 14.51 -18.79
N ARG A 14 4.21 14.76 -17.51
CA ARG A 14 4.76 14.01 -16.36
C ARG A 14 3.92 12.79 -15.96
N MET A 15 2.63 12.80 -16.25
CA MET A 15 1.70 11.70 -15.96
C MET A 15 0.96 11.28 -17.22
N LEU A 16 0.93 9.98 -17.49
CA LEU A 16 0.19 9.38 -18.60
C LEU A 16 -0.72 8.27 -18.07
N GLY A 17 -2.03 8.45 -18.22
CA GLY A 17 -3.04 7.44 -17.90
C GLY A 17 -3.65 6.84 -19.17
N ILE A 18 -3.46 5.54 -19.34
CA ILE A 18 -3.89 4.74 -20.50
C ILE A 18 -4.56 3.42 -20.04
N LYS A 19 -5.26 3.49 -18.90
CA LYS A 19 -5.98 2.37 -18.29
C LYS A 19 -7.06 1.81 -19.22
N ASP A 20 -7.30 0.49 -19.19
CA ASP A 20 -8.43 -0.16 -19.86
C ASP A 20 -8.51 0.09 -21.38
N ASN A 21 -7.35 0.16 -22.05
CA ASN A 21 -7.25 0.48 -23.48
C ASN A 21 -7.00 -0.74 -24.39
N SER A 22 -6.94 -1.96 -23.84
CA SER A 22 -6.66 -3.19 -24.62
C SER A 22 -5.37 -3.11 -25.44
N LEU A 23 -4.35 -2.40 -24.93
CA LEU A 23 -3.03 -2.32 -25.56
C LEU A 23 -2.27 -3.63 -25.36
N SER A 24 -1.70 -4.19 -26.43
CA SER A 24 -0.87 -5.40 -26.34
C SER A 24 0.60 -5.11 -26.10
N SER A 25 1.04 -3.88 -26.35
CA SER A 25 2.41 -3.43 -26.14
C SER A 25 2.46 -1.93 -25.88
N LEU A 26 3.56 -1.49 -25.27
CA LEU A 26 3.94 -0.09 -25.18
C LEU A 26 5.16 0.12 -26.08
N ASP A 27 5.26 1.29 -26.70
CA ASP A 27 6.47 1.69 -27.43
C ASP A 27 7.17 2.81 -26.64
N GLY A 28 8.33 2.50 -26.08
CA GLY A 28 9.12 3.45 -25.28
C GLY A 28 9.59 4.66 -26.10
N CYS A 29 9.74 4.51 -27.42
CA CYS A 29 10.07 5.62 -28.31
C CYS A 29 8.94 6.65 -28.41
N PHE A 30 7.70 6.27 -28.10
CA PHE A 30 6.54 7.16 -28.15
C PHE A 30 6.28 7.85 -26.81
N MET A 31 7.02 7.49 -25.76
CA MET A 31 6.88 8.11 -24.45
C MET A 31 7.83 9.30 -24.30
N PRO A 32 7.39 10.36 -23.59
CA PRO A 32 8.27 11.49 -23.27
C PRO A 32 9.28 11.10 -22.19
N VAL A 33 10.49 11.64 -22.30
CA VAL A 33 11.59 11.35 -21.34
C VAL A 33 11.34 11.92 -19.94
N CYS A 34 10.46 12.91 -19.82
CA CYS A 34 10.08 13.53 -18.54
C CYS A 34 8.93 12.83 -17.83
N LEU A 35 8.49 11.66 -18.31
CA LEU A 35 7.42 10.91 -17.69
C LEU A 35 7.85 10.34 -16.34
N GLU A 36 7.09 10.64 -15.29
CA GLU A 36 7.34 10.18 -13.93
C GLU A 36 6.27 9.19 -13.45
N TRP A 37 5.07 9.27 -14.02
CA TRP A 37 3.93 8.44 -13.62
C TRP A 37 3.24 7.84 -14.84
N LEU A 38 3.31 6.51 -14.98
CA LEU A 38 2.63 5.76 -16.03
C LEU A 38 1.56 4.83 -15.43
N ILE A 39 0.30 5.03 -15.84
CA ILE A 39 -0.83 4.15 -15.51
C ILE A 39 -1.26 3.40 -16.76
N ALA A 40 -0.91 2.13 -16.85
CA ALA A 40 -1.24 1.23 -17.95
C ALA A 40 -1.95 -0.06 -17.48
N ALA A 41 -2.64 0.01 -16.34
CA ALA A 41 -3.42 -1.11 -15.80
C ALA A 41 -4.61 -1.48 -16.72
N GLY A 42 -5.02 -2.76 -16.71
CA GLY A 42 -6.17 -3.23 -17.48
C GLY A 42 -5.94 -3.30 -18.99
N ASN A 43 -4.71 -3.61 -19.40
CA ASN A 43 -4.35 -3.77 -20.81
C ASN A 43 -4.03 -5.26 -21.08
N GLN A 44 -3.38 -5.54 -22.21
CA GLN A 44 -2.98 -6.89 -22.63
C GLN A 44 -1.46 -6.95 -22.85
N ILE A 45 -0.72 -6.18 -22.07
CA ILE A 45 0.73 -6.01 -22.24
C ILE A 45 1.44 -7.28 -21.78
N GLU A 46 2.21 -7.88 -22.67
CA GLU A 46 3.01 -9.08 -22.40
C GLU A 46 4.48 -8.72 -22.12
N GLU A 47 4.96 -7.62 -22.70
CA GLU A 47 6.34 -7.14 -22.55
C GLU A 47 6.39 -5.64 -22.29
N LEU A 48 7.35 -5.22 -21.46
CA LEU A 48 7.64 -3.81 -21.25
C LEU A 48 8.36 -3.19 -22.46
N PRO A 49 8.12 -1.89 -22.75
CA PRO A 49 8.80 -1.20 -23.84
C PRO A 49 10.30 -1.11 -23.61
N ASN A 50 11.05 -0.69 -24.62
CA ASN A 50 12.45 -0.30 -24.45
C ASN A 50 12.58 0.81 -23.39
N ILE A 51 13.11 0.44 -22.21
CA ILE A 51 13.12 1.23 -20.98
C ILE A 51 14.10 2.41 -20.90
N PRO A 52 15.23 2.53 -21.64
CA PRO A 52 16.20 3.61 -21.44
C PRO A 52 15.63 5.05 -21.51
N ARG A 53 14.46 5.25 -22.15
CA ARG A 53 13.77 6.56 -22.18
C ARG A 53 12.85 6.82 -20.98
N LEU A 54 12.52 5.79 -20.22
CA LEU A 54 11.65 5.83 -19.05
C LEU A 54 12.43 6.01 -17.74
N CYS A 55 13.65 6.53 -17.82
CA CYS A 55 14.59 6.65 -16.70
C CYS A 55 14.17 7.61 -15.57
N ASN A 56 13.07 8.36 -15.76
CA ASN A 56 12.48 9.25 -14.75
C ASN A 56 11.20 8.68 -14.13
N ILE A 57 10.73 7.49 -14.53
CA ILE A 57 9.52 6.90 -13.95
C ILE A 57 9.74 6.61 -12.47
N ARG A 58 8.88 7.17 -11.63
CA ARG A 58 8.81 6.94 -10.18
C ARG A 58 7.63 6.03 -9.81
N LYS A 59 6.52 6.13 -10.55
CA LYS A 59 5.30 5.36 -10.32
C LYS A 59 4.84 4.63 -11.59
N LEU A 60 4.85 3.30 -11.55
CA LEU A 60 4.51 2.44 -12.67
C LEU A 60 3.37 1.48 -12.32
N MET A 61 2.20 1.66 -12.94
CA MET A 61 1.01 0.86 -12.66
C MET A 61 0.66 0.00 -13.87
N LEU A 62 0.86 -1.30 -13.73
CA LEU A 62 0.77 -2.33 -14.78
C LEU A 62 -0.11 -3.51 -14.35
N SER A 63 -0.90 -3.37 -13.30
CA SER A 63 -1.81 -4.42 -12.85
C SER A 63 -2.83 -4.81 -13.93
N HIS A 64 -3.32 -6.04 -13.91
CA HIS A 64 -4.28 -6.55 -14.91
C HIS A 64 -3.71 -6.46 -16.33
N ASN A 65 -2.56 -7.10 -16.54
CA ASN A 65 -1.91 -7.29 -17.83
C ASN A 65 -1.51 -8.77 -17.97
N LYS A 66 -0.59 -9.10 -18.88
CA LYS A 66 -0.10 -10.47 -19.14
C LYS A 66 1.41 -10.59 -18.94
N LEU A 67 1.97 -9.78 -18.06
CA LEU A 67 3.42 -9.75 -17.82
C LEU A 67 3.88 -11.06 -17.18
N THR A 68 4.99 -11.60 -17.69
CA THR A 68 5.72 -12.72 -17.09
C THR A 68 6.97 -12.21 -16.36
N CYS A 69 7.64 -13.06 -15.58
CA CYS A 69 8.83 -12.65 -14.82
C CYS A 69 9.94 -12.05 -15.73
N GLY A 70 10.14 -12.62 -16.91
CA GLY A 70 11.14 -12.14 -17.88
C GLY A 70 10.83 -10.74 -18.44
N ALA A 71 9.55 -10.41 -18.58
CA ALA A 71 9.10 -9.09 -19.06
C ALA A 71 9.46 -7.93 -18.12
N LEU A 72 9.78 -8.23 -16.85
CA LEU A 72 10.14 -7.24 -15.84
C LEU A 72 11.66 -7.01 -15.72
N ALA A 73 12.50 -7.79 -16.40
CA ALA A 73 13.95 -7.57 -16.38
C ALA A 73 14.36 -6.11 -16.70
N PRO A 74 13.73 -5.42 -17.69
CA PRO A 74 14.07 -4.03 -18.00
C PRO A 74 13.78 -3.04 -16.86
N VAL A 75 12.92 -3.37 -15.88
CA VAL A 75 12.63 -2.51 -14.73
C VAL A 75 13.88 -2.22 -13.89
N ALA A 76 14.85 -3.14 -13.88
CA ALA A 76 16.11 -2.96 -13.17
C ALA A 76 16.88 -1.70 -13.60
N GLU A 77 16.65 -1.20 -14.82
CA GLU A 77 17.30 -0.01 -15.37
C GLU A 77 16.63 1.31 -14.95
N ILE A 78 15.40 1.28 -14.43
CA ILE A 78 14.64 2.48 -14.03
C ILE A 78 15.02 2.90 -12.61
N LYS A 79 16.24 3.41 -12.41
CA LYS A 79 16.74 3.70 -11.06
C LYS A 79 15.87 4.68 -10.25
N SER A 80 15.05 5.51 -10.90
CA SER A 80 14.08 6.40 -10.27
C SER A 80 12.83 5.70 -9.72
N LEU A 81 12.61 4.42 -10.00
CA LEU A 81 11.37 3.73 -9.67
C LEU A 81 11.22 3.52 -8.16
N GLU A 82 10.10 4.03 -7.63
CA GLU A 82 9.76 4.00 -6.21
C GLU A 82 8.52 3.12 -5.94
N MET A 83 7.58 3.08 -6.88
CA MET A 83 6.36 2.28 -6.80
C MET A 83 6.10 1.51 -8.09
N ILE A 84 5.83 0.21 -7.95
CA ILE A 84 5.33 -0.60 -9.06
C ILE A 84 4.10 -1.42 -8.64
N ARG A 85 3.06 -1.42 -9.48
CA ARG A 85 1.88 -2.28 -9.33
C ARG A 85 1.85 -3.25 -10.50
N VAL A 86 2.00 -4.55 -10.24
CA VAL A 86 1.97 -5.64 -11.23
C VAL A 86 1.01 -6.74 -10.78
N ALA A 87 0.00 -6.39 -9.98
CA ALA A 87 -1.01 -7.33 -9.52
C ALA A 87 -1.80 -7.91 -10.69
N ALA A 88 -2.33 -9.13 -10.54
CA ALA A 88 -3.10 -9.83 -11.58
C ALA A 88 -2.39 -9.85 -12.95
N ASN A 89 -1.18 -10.41 -12.97
CA ASN A 89 -0.41 -10.72 -14.17
C ASN A 89 -0.11 -12.24 -14.21
N ALA A 90 0.83 -12.68 -15.05
CA ALA A 90 1.24 -14.08 -15.21
C ALA A 90 2.62 -14.35 -14.56
N LEU A 91 2.89 -13.76 -13.40
CA LEU A 91 4.15 -13.99 -12.68
C LEU A 91 4.10 -15.34 -11.94
N GLU A 92 4.90 -16.31 -12.38
CA GLU A 92 5.04 -17.63 -11.74
C GLU A 92 6.02 -17.63 -10.56
N ALA A 93 6.85 -16.59 -10.48
CA ALA A 93 7.76 -16.34 -9.37
C ALA A 93 7.88 -14.83 -9.14
N PHE A 94 8.37 -14.44 -7.96
CA PHE A 94 8.68 -13.03 -7.73
C PHE A 94 9.85 -12.60 -8.63
N PRO A 95 9.73 -11.45 -9.31
CA PRO A 95 10.77 -10.96 -10.21
C PRO A 95 12.01 -10.50 -9.43
N GLU A 96 13.11 -11.25 -9.56
CA GLU A 96 14.39 -10.97 -8.89
C GLU A 96 14.96 -9.57 -9.22
N ALA A 97 14.63 -9.02 -10.39
CA ALA A 97 14.96 -7.66 -10.79
C ALA A 97 14.39 -6.60 -9.83
N LEU A 98 13.22 -6.84 -9.23
CA LEU A 98 12.60 -5.93 -8.25
C LEU A 98 13.26 -6.04 -6.88
N LEU A 99 13.79 -7.22 -6.51
CA LEU A 99 14.52 -7.42 -5.24
C LEU A 99 15.73 -6.49 -5.13
N ARG A 100 16.44 -6.29 -6.24
CA ARG A 100 17.67 -5.48 -6.27
C ARG A 100 17.41 -4.00 -6.59
N HIS A 101 16.16 -3.58 -6.67
CA HIS A 101 15.85 -2.22 -7.09
C HIS A 101 16.16 -1.21 -5.96
N PRO A 102 17.04 -0.21 -6.19
CA PRO A 102 17.63 0.57 -5.11
C PRO A 102 16.66 1.54 -4.42
N ASN A 103 15.55 1.88 -5.05
CA ASN A 103 14.58 2.86 -4.55
C ASN A 103 13.15 2.32 -4.45
N LEU A 104 12.91 1.05 -4.81
CA LEU A 104 11.55 0.50 -4.84
C LEU A 104 11.05 0.30 -3.40
N ALA A 105 9.94 0.95 -3.07
CA ALA A 105 9.35 0.92 -1.73
C ALA A 105 7.94 0.32 -1.71
N TRP A 106 7.13 0.60 -2.73
CA TRP A 106 5.76 0.11 -2.81
C TRP A 106 5.58 -0.87 -3.95
N LEU A 107 5.01 -2.03 -3.63
CA LEU A 107 4.86 -3.14 -4.55
C LEU A 107 3.51 -3.82 -4.36
N ALA A 108 2.73 -3.89 -5.43
CA ALA A 108 1.56 -4.75 -5.48
C ALA A 108 1.78 -5.91 -6.46
N VAL A 109 1.75 -7.14 -5.95
CA VAL A 109 1.98 -8.38 -6.70
C VAL A 109 0.87 -9.41 -6.51
N GLY A 110 -0.18 -9.07 -5.75
CA GLY A 110 -1.32 -9.95 -5.51
C GLY A 110 -2.01 -10.41 -6.80
N GLY A 111 -2.70 -11.55 -6.79
CA GLY A 111 -3.37 -12.08 -7.98
C GLY A 111 -2.45 -12.68 -9.05
N ASN A 112 -1.13 -12.73 -8.82
CA ASN A 112 -0.20 -13.50 -9.64
C ASN A 112 -0.13 -14.96 -9.17
N PRO A 113 0.15 -15.93 -10.06
CA PRO A 113 0.25 -17.35 -9.70
C PRO A 113 1.07 -17.63 -8.44
N PHE A 114 2.28 -17.08 -8.30
CA PHE A 114 3.12 -17.33 -7.11
C PHE A 114 2.49 -16.83 -5.80
N ALA A 115 1.84 -15.66 -5.86
CA ALA A 115 1.23 -15.01 -4.70
C ALA A 115 -0.08 -15.72 -4.31
N GLU A 116 -0.87 -16.16 -5.29
CA GLU A 116 -2.08 -16.94 -5.06
C GLU A 116 -1.76 -18.32 -4.46
N ASP A 117 -0.68 -18.96 -4.90
CA ASP A 117 -0.25 -20.24 -4.33
C ASP A 117 0.34 -20.10 -2.94
N ALA A 118 1.00 -18.99 -2.62
CA ALA A 118 1.34 -18.64 -1.24
C ALA A 118 0.07 -18.40 -0.42
N LEU A 119 -0.87 -17.61 -0.93
CA LEU A 119 -2.11 -17.26 -0.23
C LEU A 119 -2.94 -18.49 0.13
N LYS A 120 -3.08 -19.46 -0.79
CA LYS A 120 -3.74 -20.74 -0.51
C LYS A 120 -3.11 -21.53 0.62
N ARG A 121 -1.78 -21.44 0.82
CA ARG A 121 -1.07 -22.12 1.92
C ARG A 121 -1.24 -21.42 3.26
N HIS A 122 -1.39 -20.10 3.26
CA HIS A 122 -1.57 -19.30 4.48
C HIS A 122 -3.04 -19.16 4.91
N LEU A 123 -3.99 -19.36 3.99
CA LEU A 123 -5.41 -19.37 4.30
C LEU A 123 -5.73 -20.48 5.31
N ALA A 124 -6.11 -20.08 6.52
CA ALA A 124 -6.55 -21.01 7.55
C ALA A 124 -7.89 -21.66 7.16
N GLU A 125 -7.97 -22.97 7.32
CA GLU A 125 -9.24 -23.70 7.33
C GLU A 125 -10.07 -23.24 8.55
N GLY A 126 -11.37 -22.98 8.36
CA GLY A 126 -12.30 -22.77 9.49
C GLY A 126 -12.64 -21.33 9.87
N GLN A 127 -12.29 -20.33 9.06
CA GLN A 127 -12.89 -19.00 9.24
C GLN A 127 -14.33 -19.00 8.72
N GLU A 128 -15.30 -18.82 9.60
CA GLU A 128 -16.72 -18.80 9.25
C GLU A 128 -17.04 -17.63 8.31
N SER A 129 -17.73 -17.92 7.22
CA SER A 129 -18.37 -16.90 6.40
C SER A 129 -19.68 -16.50 7.07
N LEU A 130 -19.93 -15.20 7.20
CA LEU A 130 -21.21 -14.70 7.68
C LEU A 130 -22.26 -14.70 6.56
N ASP A 131 -23.52 -14.84 6.95
CA ASP A 131 -24.66 -14.56 6.08
C ASP A 131 -24.88 -13.05 6.04
N PHE A 132 -24.83 -12.43 4.85
CA PHE A 132 -25.00 -10.99 4.69
C PHE A 132 -26.37 -10.50 5.20
N SER A 133 -27.38 -11.36 5.26
CA SER A 133 -28.69 -11.01 5.83
C SER A 133 -28.65 -10.74 7.34
N GLU A 134 -27.57 -11.10 8.04
CA GLU A 134 -27.33 -10.72 9.44
C GLU A 134 -26.88 -9.26 9.61
N VAL A 135 -26.56 -8.56 8.50
CA VAL A 135 -25.99 -7.21 8.52
C VAL A 135 -27.03 -6.18 8.07
N ASP A 136 -27.39 -5.28 8.98
CA ASP A 136 -28.20 -4.12 8.67
C ASP A 136 -27.31 -3.01 8.09
N LEU A 137 -27.31 -2.86 6.77
CA LEU A 137 -26.49 -1.87 6.07
C LEU A 137 -27.06 -0.44 6.23
N GLY A 138 -26.20 0.48 6.65
CA GLY A 138 -26.51 1.89 6.85
C GLY A 138 -25.95 2.81 5.76
N GLU A 139 -25.68 4.05 6.17
CA GLU A 139 -25.19 5.10 5.28
C GLU A 139 -23.77 4.80 4.76
N LYS A 140 -23.46 5.36 3.60
CA LYS A 140 -22.13 5.24 3.00
C LYS A 140 -21.13 6.13 3.76
N LEU A 141 -20.05 5.52 4.25
CA LEU A 141 -18.91 6.22 4.85
C LEU A 141 -17.93 6.75 3.80
N GLY A 142 -17.72 5.99 2.72
CA GLY A 142 -16.75 6.37 1.69
C GLY A 142 -16.65 5.35 0.55
N SER A 143 -15.87 5.68 -0.48
CA SER A 143 -15.49 4.76 -1.54
C SER A 143 -13.99 4.85 -1.81
N GLY A 144 -13.38 3.69 -2.08
CA GLY A 144 -11.99 3.55 -2.49
C GLY A 144 -11.86 2.92 -3.88
N ALA A 145 -10.71 2.30 -4.13
CA ALA A 145 -10.38 1.64 -5.39
C ALA A 145 -11.23 0.37 -5.62
N GLY A 146 -12.48 0.53 -6.09
CA GLY A 146 -13.37 -0.58 -6.44
C GLY A 146 -14.23 -1.13 -5.30
N ALA A 147 -14.25 -0.48 -4.14
CA ALA A 147 -15.09 -0.85 -3.00
C ALA A 147 -15.75 0.37 -2.36
N THR A 148 -16.93 0.14 -1.77
CA THR A 148 -17.66 1.10 -0.97
C THR A 148 -17.74 0.63 0.47
N VAL A 149 -17.50 1.55 1.41
CA VAL A 149 -17.59 1.29 2.85
C VAL A 149 -18.84 1.98 3.39
N HIS A 150 -19.64 1.25 4.13
CA HIS A 150 -20.87 1.69 4.78
C HIS A 150 -20.75 1.56 6.30
N GLU A 151 -21.50 2.37 7.03
CA GLU A 151 -21.88 1.99 8.39
C GLU A 151 -22.82 0.78 8.33
N GLY A 152 -22.87 0.01 9.41
CA GLY A 152 -23.86 -1.03 9.57
C GLY A 152 -24.03 -1.46 11.01
N VAL A 153 -24.98 -2.36 11.23
CA VAL A 153 -25.17 -3.06 12.51
C VAL A 153 -25.08 -4.57 12.26
N TRP A 154 -24.25 -5.26 13.03
CA TRP A 154 -24.14 -6.72 13.02
C TRP A 154 -24.11 -7.23 14.46
N ARG A 155 -25.01 -8.15 14.81
CA ARG A 155 -25.17 -8.70 16.17
C ARG A 155 -25.24 -7.61 17.26
N ASP A 156 -26.09 -6.61 17.04
CA ASP A 156 -26.30 -5.43 17.90
C ASP A 156 -25.08 -4.52 18.09
N GLN A 157 -24.03 -4.69 17.28
CA GLN A 157 -22.83 -3.84 17.31
C GLN A 157 -22.74 -2.97 16.06
N LYS A 158 -22.34 -1.70 16.24
CA LYS A 158 -22.01 -0.83 15.11
C LYS A 158 -20.71 -1.30 14.45
N VAL A 159 -20.73 -1.45 13.14
CA VAL A 159 -19.63 -1.97 12.33
C VAL A 159 -19.42 -1.12 11.08
N ALA A 160 -18.26 -1.28 10.45
CA ALA A 160 -18.03 -0.82 9.09
C ALA A 160 -18.16 -2.00 8.12
N VAL A 161 -18.89 -1.83 7.03
CA VAL A 161 -19.13 -2.88 6.04
C VAL A 161 -18.48 -2.47 4.72
N LYS A 162 -17.45 -3.19 4.30
CA LYS A 162 -16.79 -2.98 3.00
C LYS A 162 -17.36 -3.96 1.99
N ILE A 163 -17.90 -3.44 0.88
CA ILE A 163 -18.46 -4.21 -0.23
C ILE A 163 -17.68 -3.84 -1.49
N TRP A 164 -17.19 -4.83 -2.23
CA TRP A 164 -16.55 -4.57 -3.52
C TRP A 164 -17.59 -4.40 -4.62
N ASP A 165 -17.49 -3.29 -5.34
CA ASP A 165 -18.33 -2.96 -6.50
C ASP A 165 -17.71 -3.48 -7.81
N SER A 166 -16.41 -3.79 -7.81
CA SER A 166 -15.65 -4.32 -8.94
C SER A 166 -14.65 -5.37 -8.47
N GLU A 167 -14.46 -6.43 -9.27
CA GLU A 167 -13.44 -7.45 -8.98
C GLU A 167 -12.02 -6.94 -9.25
N CYS A 168 -11.85 -5.95 -10.14
CA CYS A 168 -10.54 -5.46 -10.58
C CYS A 168 -10.36 -3.98 -10.20
N PHE A 169 -9.20 -3.65 -9.63
CA PHE A 169 -8.75 -2.28 -9.37
C PHE A 169 -7.23 -2.15 -9.56
N SER A 170 -6.70 -0.92 -9.53
CA SER A 170 -5.29 -0.63 -9.84
C SER A 170 -4.28 -1.40 -9.00
N ASP A 171 -4.66 -1.74 -7.78
CA ASP A 171 -3.76 -2.25 -6.75
C ASP A 171 -3.88 -3.77 -6.60
N GLY A 172 -4.97 -4.37 -7.08
CA GLY A 172 -5.22 -5.79 -6.91
C GLY A 172 -6.57 -6.26 -7.42
N THR A 173 -7.07 -7.32 -6.81
CA THR A 173 -8.41 -7.87 -7.03
C THR A 173 -9.19 -7.94 -5.73
N ALA A 174 -10.52 -7.90 -5.81
CA ALA A 174 -11.37 -8.05 -4.63
C ALA A 174 -11.14 -9.39 -3.93
N ARG A 175 -10.95 -10.47 -4.71
CA ARG A 175 -10.61 -11.79 -4.19
C ARG A 175 -9.30 -11.82 -3.41
N THR A 176 -8.22 -11.25 -3.97
CA THR A 176 -6.91 -11.26 -3.31
C THR A 176 -6.93 -10.42 -2.03
N GLU A 177 -7.50 -9.22 -2.08
CA GLU A 177 -7.62 -8.37 -0.89
C GLU A 177 -8.44 -9.08 0.20
N TRP A 178 -9.59 -9.66 -0.15
CA TRP A 178 -10.44 -10.40 0.77
C TRP A 178 -9.72 -11.57 1.44
N ALA A 179 -8.97 -12.36 0.66
CA ALA A 179 -8.24 -13.50 1.18
C ALA A 179 -7.02 -13.08 2.03
N ALA A 180 -6.30 -12.02 1.67
CA ALA A 180 -5.19 -11.48 2.48
C ALA A 180 -5.69 -10.98 3.84
N ASN A 181 -6.83 -10.29 3.85
CA ASN A 181 -7.53 -9.87 5.06
C ASN A 181 -7.87 -11.06 5.98
N ARG A 182 -8.39 -12.16 5.41
CA ARG A 182 -8.66 -13.40 6.15
C ARG A 182 -7.41 -13.96 6.82
N VAL A 183 -6.29 -14.05 6.09
CA VAL A 183 -5.00 -14.48 6.65
C VAL A 183 -4.54 -13.57 7.79
N ALA A 184 -4.68 -12.24 7.64
CA ALA A 184 -4.29 -11.28 8.67
C ALA A 184 -5.20 -11.33 9.92
N SER A 185 -6.46 -11.72 9.78
CA SER A 185 -7.46 -11.57 10.85
C SER A 185 -7.41 -12.61 11.98
N HIS A 186 -6.62 -13.69 11.88
CA HIS A 186 -6.56 -14.71 12.94
C HIS A 186 -5.13 -14.91 13.50
N PRO A 187 -4.90 -14.67 14.81
CA PRO A 187 -5.88 -14.31 15.86
C PRO A 187 -6.32 -12.84 15.86
N GLY A 188 -5.81 -12.02 14.94
CA GLY A 188 -6.03 -10.57 14.90
C GLY A 188 -4.90 -9.81 15.59
N HIS A 189 -4.79 -8.51 15.35
CA HIS A 189 -3.72 -7.68 15.88
C HIS A 189 -4.23 -6.26 16.21
N PRO A 190 -3.90 -5.68 17.39
CA PRO A 190 -4.44 -4.39 17.82
C PRO A 190 -4.03 -3.20 16.94
N CYS A 191 -2.99 -3.33 16.14
CA CYS A 191 -2.55 -2.28 15.22
C CYS A 191 -3.13 -2.42 13.79
N LEU A 192 -4.01 -3.40 13.55
CA LEU A 192 -4.75 -3.57 12.29
C LEU A 192 -6.23 -3.32 12.52
N VAL A 193 -6.94 -2.80 11.52
CA VAL A 193 -8.41 -2.78 11.56
C VAL A 193 -8.92 -4.21 11.67
N ALA A 194 -9.64 -4.52 12.76
CA ALA A 194 -10.15 -5.84 13.02
C ALA A 194 -11.21 -6.26 11.99
N ILE A 195 -11.13 -7.51 11.55
CA ILE A 195 -12.09 -8.14 10.65
C ILE A 195 -12.97 -9.05 11.48
N LEU A 196 -14.23 -8.66 11.59
CA LEU A 196 -15.22 -9.34 12.42
C LEU A 196 -15.87 -10.51 11.67
N GLY A 197 -15.91 -10.42 10.34
CA GLY A 197 -16.30 -11.54 9.49
C GLY A 197 -16.27 -11.18 8.01
N THR A 198 -16.44 -12.19 7.15
CA THR A 198 -16.46 -12.02 5.70
C THR A 198 -17.66 -12.72 5.05
N PHE A 199 -18.11 -12.22 3.91
CA PHE A 199 -19.19 -12.81 3.10
C PHE A 199 -18.86 -12.76 1.62
N GLU A 200 -19.48 -13.65 0.84
CA GLU A 200 -19.32 -13.73 -0.62
C GLU A 200 -20.62 -13.42 -1.37
N GLU A 201 -21.78 -13.62 -0.74
CA GLU A 201 -23.10 -13.40 -1.32
C GLU A 201 -23.85 -12.26 -0.58
N PRO A 202 -24.65 -11.43 -1.28
CA PRO A 202 -24.88 -11.42 -2.74
C PRO A 202 -23.70 -10.81 -3.53
N ARG A 203 -22.73 -10.22 -2.83
CA ARG A 203 -21.47 -9.70 -3.36
C ARG A 203 -20.40 -9.87 -2.30
N ARG A 204 -19.14 -10.06 -2.71
CA ARG A 204 -18.02 -10.16 -1.78
C ARG A 204 -17.92 -8.92 -0.90
N GLY A 205 -17.71 -9.15 0.38
CA GLY A 205 -17.56 -8.09 1.36
C GLY A 205 -17.04 -8.59 2.70
N MET A 206 -16.87 -7.64 3.62
CA MET A 206 -16.40 -7.90 4.97
C MET A 206 -17.00 -6.93 5.96
N VAL A 207 -17.16 -7.43 7.18
CA VAL A 207 -17.54 -6.66 8.35
C VAL A 207 -16.27 -6.36 9.14
N LEU A 208 -16.01 -5.09 9.37
CA LEU A 208 -14.85 -4.54 10.04
C LEU A 208 -15.28 -3.87 11.35
N GLU A 209 -14.36 -3.73 12.30
CA GLU A 209 -14.59 -2.83 13.42
C GLU A 209 -14.88 -1.41 12.92
N LEU A 210 -15.88 -0.76 13.51
CA LEU A 210 -16.07 0.67 13.30
C LEU A 210 -15.16 1.43 14.26
N LEU A 211 -14.41 2.41 13.76
CA LEU A 211 -13.51 3.25 14.56
C LEU A 211 -14.05 4.70 14.59
N PRO A 212 -14.92 5.06 15.55
CA PRO A 212 -15.50 6.39 15.62
C PRO A 212 -14.43 7.48 15.77
N GLY A 213 -14.49 8.49 14.90
CA GLY A 213 -13.54 9.62 14.92
C GLY A 213 -12.17 9.30 14.32
N ALA A 214 -11.98 8.10 13.76
CA ALA A 214 -10.78 7.78 13.00
C ALA A 214 -10.71 8.57 11.69
N LYS A 215 -9.51 8.99 11.33
CA LYS A 215 -9.19 9.63 10.05
C LYS A 215 -7.83 9.18 9.55
N ALA A 216 -7.59 9.30 8.25
CA ALA A 216 -6.26 9.09 7.67
C ALA A 216 -5.22 10.06 8.28
N ALA A 217 -3.99 9.58 8.49
CA ALA A 217 -2.92 10.36 9.11
C ALA A 217 -2.33 11.44 8.17
N ALA A 218 -2.53 11.30 6.85
CA ALA A 218 -2.18 12.31 5.86
C ALA A 218 -3.11 12.22 4.64
N GLY A 219 -3.03 13.21 3.75
CA GLY A 219 -3.65 13.09 2.42
C GLY A 219 -2.88 12.12 1.52
N PRO A 220 -3.55 11.45 0.56
CA PRO A 220 -2.89 10.54 -0.36
C PRO A 220 -1.94 11.29 -1.32
N PRO A 221 -1.02 10.60 -2.01
CA PRO A 221 -0.11 11.22 -2.97
C PRO A 221 -0.83 12.03 -4.05
N THR A 222 -0.26 13.18 -4.41
CA THR A 222 -0.79 14.08 -5.45
C THR A 222 0.01 13.99 -6.74
N PHE A 223 -0.42 14.74 -7.76
CA PHE A 223 0.38 14.93 -8.97
C PHE A 223 1.75 15.58 -8.71
N GLN A 224 1.89 16.42 -7.67
CA GLN A 224 3.17 17.04 -7.32
C GLN A 224 4.12 16.04 -6.65
N THR A 225 3.61 15.28 -5.68
CA THR A 225 4.42 14.39 -4.85
C THR A 225 4.67 13.02 -5.50
N VAL A 226 3.82 12.64 -6.47
CA VAL A 226 3.82 11.40 -7.28
C VAL A 226 3.57 10.13 -6.46
N THR A 227 4.42 9.89 -5.47
CA THR A 227 4.45 8.71 -4.59
C THR A 227 4.44 9.07 -3.12
N ARG A 228 4.77 10.31 -2.73
CA ARG A 228 4.82 10.74 -1.32
C ARG A 228 3.47 11.26 -0.86
N ASP A 229 3.14 11.10 0.43
CA ASP A 229 1.88 11.61 0.96
C ASP A 229 1.78 13.13 0.86
N ALA A 230 0.55 13.63 0.77
CA ALA A 230 0.27 15.05 0.71
C ALA A 230 0.31 15.65 2.11
N LEU A 231 1.46 16.24 2.45
CA LEU A 231 1.69 16.90 3.74
C LEU A 231 1.62 18.43 3.62
N PRO A 232 1.49 19.17 4.74
CA PRO A 232 1.48 20.64 4.73
C PRO A 232 2.74 21.25 4.08
N CYS A 233 3.91 20.65 4.30
CA CYS A 233 5.17 21.08 3.71
C CYS A 233 5.20 20.96 2.17
N HIS A 234 4.36 20.10 1.59
CA HIS A 234 4.21 19.90 0.15
C HIS A 234 2.99 20.62 -0.45
N GLY A 235 2.34 21.49 0.34
CA GLY A 235 1.12 22.21 -0.06
C GLY A 235 -0.15 21.35 -0.02
N GLY A 236 -0.11 20.21 0.67
CA GLY A 236 -1.23 19.27 0.81
C GLY A 236 -2.00 19.40 2.14
N PRO A 237 -3.17 18.75 2.26
CA PRO A 237 -3.90 18.64 3.52
C PRO A 237 -3.27 17.57 4.41
N GLY A 238 -2.53 17.97 5.44
CA GLY A 238 -2.04 17.04 6.46
C GLY A 238 -1.90 17.68 7.84
N PRO A 239 -1.77 16.89 8.91
CA PRO A 239 -1.61 17.39 10.27
C PRO A 239 -0.15 17.79 10.57
N ILE A 240 0.06 18.30 11.78
CA ILE A 240 1.37 18.42 12.42
C ILE A 240 1.25 17.63 13.74
N TYR A 241 2.06 16.59 13.90
CA TYR A 241 2.01 15.69 15.04
C TYR A 241 2.97 16.09 16.16
N SER A 242 2.59 15.87 17.41
CA SER A 242 3.56 15.90 18.51
C SER A 242 4.58 14.77 18.36
N ILE A 243 5.76 14.89 18.96
CA ILE A 243 6.77 13.82 18.90
C ILE A 243 6.26 12.50 19.49
N PRO A 244 5.54 12.49 20.64
CA PRO A 244 4.91 11.28 21.13
C PRO A 244 3.90 10.65 20.16
N ALA A 245 3.13 11.47 19.44
CA ALA A 245 2.20 10.98 18.42
C ALA A 245 2.93 10.38 17.20
N ALA A 246 3.97 11.04 16.71
CA ALA A 246 4.80 10.53 15.62
C ALA A 246 5.44 9.17 16.00
N ARG A 247 6.00 9.06 17.22
CA ARG A 247 6.50 7.78 17.74
C ARG A 247 5.40 6.72 17.79
N ARG A 248 4.22 7.05 18.33
CA ARG A 248 3.08 6.11 18.42
C ARG A 248 2.64 5.60 17.04
N ILE A 249 2.54 6.47 16.05
CA ILE A 249 2.23 6.09 14.67
C ILE A 249 3.29 5.12 14.14
N ALA A 250 4.57 5.48 14.27
CA ALA A 250 5.69 4.64 13.83
C ALA A 250 5.69 3.26 14.50
N THR A 251 5.54 3.21 15.83
CA THR A 251 5.51 1.96 16.61
C THR A 251 4.34 1.07 16.18
N ASN A 252 3.13 1.61 16.07
CA ASN A 252 1.95 0.82 15.74
C ASN A 252 1.99 0.31 14.29
N VAL A 253 2.44 1.12 13.34
CA VAL A 253 2.59 0.66 11.94
C VAL A 253 3.70 -0.38 11.82
N ALA A 254 4.82 -0.22 12.52
CA ALA A 254 5.87 -1.23 12.56
C ALA A 254 5.37 -2.55 13.18
N ALA A 255 4.58 -2.50 14.25
CA ALA A 255 3.99 -3.68 14.87
C ALA A 255 2.98 -4.38 13.95
N ALA A 256 2.16 -3.61 13.22
CA ALA A 256 1.30 -4.16 12.18
C ALA A 256 2.11 -4.85 11.05
N GLY A 257 3.20 -4.22 10.58
CA GLY A 257 4.10 -4.79 9.60
C GLY A 257 4.76 -6.09 10.07
N ALA A 258 5.29 -6.13 11.30
CA ALA A 258 5.86 -7.33 11.91
C ALA A 258 4.83 -8.47 11.96
N TYR A 259 3.62 -8.16 12.40
CA TYR A 259 2.53 -9.12 12.45
C TYR A 259 2.18 -9.67 11.06
N LEU A 260 2.02 -8.81 10.05
CA LEU A 260 1.74 -9.25 8.68
C LEU A 260 2.86 -10.14 8.12
N HIS A 261 4.13 -9.76 8.35
CA HIS A 261 5.27 -10.56 7.90
C HIS A 261 5.32 -11.93 8.59
N SER A 262 4.92 -12.01 9.86
CA SER A 262 4.79 -13.29 10.58
C SER A 262 3.72 -14.21 10.01
N LYS A 263 2.73 -13.64 9.31
CA LYS A 263 1.64 -14.36 8.61
C LYS A 263 1.96 -14.67 7.14
N GLY A 264 3.19 -14.39 6.70
CA GLY A 264 3.56 -14.57 5.31
C GLY A 264 2.94 -13.54 4.35
N LEU A 265 2.47 -12.40 4.87
CA LEU A 265 1.87 -11.34 4.08
C LEU A 265 2.80 -10.13 3.96
N MET A 266 2.64 -9.40 2.86
CA MET A 266 3.03 -8.00 2.71
C MET A 266 1.75 -7.17 2.60
N HIS A 267 1.78 -5.93 3.09
CA HIS A 267 0.70 -4.96 2.92
C HIS A 267 0.71 -4.34 1.51
N GLY A 268 1.90 -4.08 0.95
CA GLY A 268 2.14 -3.49 -0.37
C GLY A 268 1.88 -1.98 -0.49
N ASP A 269 1.33 -1.35 0.56
CA ASP A 269 0.83 0.04 0.52
C ASP A 269 0.95 0.80 1.85
N ILE A 270 2.05 0.61 2.58
CA ILE A 270 2.26 1.30 3.86
C ILE A 270 2.48 2.80 3.59
N TYR A 271 1.57 3.61 4.13
CA TYR A 271 1.51 5.07 4.01
C TYR A 271 0.84 5.69 5.23
N LEU A 272 1.01 7.00 5.45
CA LEU A 272 0.22 7.73 6.44
C LEU A 272 -1.25 7.83 6.00
N HIS A 273 -1.54 7.99 4.70
CA HIS A 273 -2.94 8.04 4.26
C HIS A 273 -3.71 6.72 4.46
N ASN A 274 -3.00 5.59 4.53
CA ASN A 274 -3.55 4.27 4.85
C ASN A 274 -3.46 3.92 6.35
N THR A 275 -2.94 4.85 7.15
CA THR A 275 -2.88 4.75 8.61
C THR A 275 -3.99 5.57 9.23
N LEU A 276 -4.93 4.90 9.89
CA LEU A 276 -6.02 5.55 10.62
C LEU A 276 -5.55 5.96 12.01
N VAL A 277 -5.82 7.21 12.38
CA VAL A 277 -5.54 7.78 13.69
C VAL A 277 -6.81 8.27 14.36
N ILE A 278 -6.91 8.04 15.67
CA ILE A 278 -7.91 8.67 16.54
C ILE A 278 -7.16 9.68 17.41
N LEU A 279 -7.59 10.95 17.38
CA LEU A 279 -6.98 12.02 18.16
C LEU A 279 -7.52 12.05 19.59
N ASP A 280 -6.74 12.57 20.54
CA ASP A 280 -7.14 12.66 21.96
C ASP A 280 -8.28 13.65 22.21
N GLY A 281 -8.56 14.58 21.28
CA GLY A 281 -9.74 15.43 21.35
C GLY A 281 -9.88 16.39 20.17
N PRO A 282 -11.02 17.09 20.05
CA PRO A 282 -11.31 17.99 18.94
C PRO A 282 -10.44 19.27 18.91
N LYS A 283 -9.76 19.59 20.01
CA LYS A 283 -8.91 20.79 20.16
C LYS A 283 -7.42 20.53 19.99
N ASP A 284 -6.95 19.31 20.30
CA ASP A 284 -5.56 18.92 20.13
C ASP A 284 -5.47 18.00 18.92
N SER A 285 -5.19 18.60 17.76
CA SER A 285 -5.02 17.86 16.51
C SER A 285 -3.66 17.17 16.39
N SER A 286 -2.77 17.35 17.37
CA SER A 286 -1.37 16.90 17.32
C SER A 286 -1.12 15.61 18.11
N SER A 287 -1.93 15.32 19.14
CA SER A 287 -1.84 14.09 19.93
C SER A 287 -2.72 12.97 19.37
N VAL A 288 -2.20 11.75 19.42
CA VAL A 288 -2.83 10.54 18.87
C VAL A 288 -3.08 9.54 19.99
N LYS A 289 -4.35 9.19 20.16
CA LYS A 289 -4.83 8.18 21.12
C LYS A 289 -4.60 6.77 20.61
N ASP A 290 -4.94 6.55 19.34
CA ASP A 290 -4.99 5.20 18.76
C ASP A 290 -4.60 5.21 17.28
N VAL A 291 -4.04 4.08 16.82
CA VAL A 291 -3.51 3.91 15.46
C VAL A 291 -3.86 2.53 14.92
N ARG A 292 -4.40 2.48 13.70
CA ARG A 292 -4.70 1.26 12.95
C ARG A 292 -4.16 1.37 11.53
N LEU A 293 -3.40 0.39 11.08
CA LEU A 293 -3.08 0.23 9.66
C LEU A 293 -4.28 -0.40 8.95
N SER A 294 -4.57 0.10 7.75
CA SER A 294 -5.75 -0.26 6.94
C SER A 294 -5.41 -0.30 5.45
N ASP A 295 -6.39 -0.72 4.64
CA ASP A 295 -6.31 -0.83 3.17
C ASP A 295 -5.35 -1.90 2.65
N PHE A 296 -5.89 -3.11 2.50
CA PHE A 296 -5.15 -4.27 2.03
C PHE A 296 -5.29 -4.46 0.51
N GLY A 297 -5.70 -3.43 -0.24
CA GLY A 297 -5.91 -3.52 -1.69
C GLY A 297 -4.67 -3.97 -2.47
N ALA A 298 -3.47 -3.66 -1.97
CA ALA A 298 -2.19 -4.07 -2.56
C ALA A 298 -1.57 -5.32 -1.91
N ALA A 299 -2.22 -5.88 -0.89
CA ALA A 299 -1.65 -6.92 -0.06
C ALA A 299 -1.43 -8.21 -0.87
N ALA A 300 -0.38 -8.93 -0.51
CA ALA A 300 -0.03 -10.18 -1.17
C ALA A 300 0.60 -11.16 -0.17
N ALA A 301 0.31 -12.44 -0.34
CA ALA A 301 1.05 -13.49 0.33
C ALA A 301 2.37 -13.72 -0.41
N VAL A 302 3.46 -13.77 0.35
CA VAL A 302 4.81 -13.95 -0.16
C VAL A 302 5.60 -14.75 0.85
N ASP A 303 6.08 -15.94 0.47
CA ASP A 303 6.78 -16.82 1.43
C ASP A 303 8.19 -16.37 1.76
N ASP A 304 8.89 -15.81 0.78
CA ASP A 304 10.28 -15.42 0.93
C ASP A 304 10.40 -14.19 1.86
N PRO A 305 11.06 -14.33 3.03
CA PRO A 305 11.28 -13.22 3.93
C PRO A 305 12.04 -12.04 3.30
N ALA A 306 12.92 -12.28 2.32
CA ALA A 306 13.67 -11.22 1.65
C ALA A 306 12.76 -10.32 0.81
N MET A 307 11.72 -10.90 0.19
CA MET A 307 10.71 -10.14 -0.54
C MET A 307 9.87 -9.30 0.41
N ARG A 308 9.44 -9.89 1.55
CA ARG A 308 8.70 -9.15 2.58
C ARG A 308 9.52 -7.99 3.14
N ARG A 309 10.81 -8.20 3.37
CA ARG A 309 11.74 -7.20 3.89
C ARG A 309 11.84 -5.94 3.03
N LEU A 310 11.63 -6.02 1.71
CA LEU A 310 11.60 -4.83 0.86
C LEU A 310 10.56 -3.78 1.31
N GLU A 311 9.43 -4.23 1.85
CA GLU A 311 8.34 -3.36 2.31
C GLU A 311 8.81 -2.37 3.38
N VAL A 312 9.87 -2.68 4.12
CA VAL A 312 10.45 -1.79 5.13
C VAL A 312 10.88 -0.44 4.55
N ARG A 313 11.20 -0.37 3.25
CA ARG A 313 11.47 0.89 2.55
C ARG A 313 10.26 1.81 2.52
N SER A 314 9.05 1.28 2.32
CA SER A 314 7.80 2.07 2.40
C SER A 314 7.59 2.62 3.80
N PHE A 315 7.93 1.85 4.83
CA PHE A 315 7.91 2.34 6.21
C PHE A 315 8.96 3.43 6.45
N GLY A 316 10.18 3.32 5.90
CA GLY A 316 11.18 4.38 5.95
C GLY A 316 10.69 5.69 5.34
N TRP A 317 9.92 5.60 4.26
CA TRP A 317 9.24 6.73 3.65
C TRP A 317 8.10 7.29 4.53
N LEU A 318 7.31 6.44 5.18
CA LEU A 318 6.34 6.88 6.21
C LEU A 318 7.03 7.64 7.35
N LEU A 319 8.18 7.16 7.83
CA LEU A 319 8.97 7.87 8.85
C LEU A 319 9.46 9.23 8.33
N GLN A 320 9.91 9.28 7.07
CA GLN A 320 10.31 10.54 6.44
C GLN A 320 9.13 11.53 6.40
N ASP A 321 7.91 11.07 6.12
CA ASP A 321 6.72 11.92 6.15
C ASP A 321 6.41 12.43 7.56
N LEU A 322 6.56 11.59 8.60
CA LEU A 322 6.44 12.01 10.00
C LEU A 322 7.52 13.04 10.38
N LEU A 323 8.76 12.86 9.91
CA LEU A 323 9.87 13.81 10.11
C LEU A 323 9.66 15.16 9.41
N GLU A 324 8.75 15.23 8.44
CA GLU A 324 8.37 16.47 7.76
C GLU A 324 7.07 17.09 8.31
N SER A 325 6.39 16.38 9.21
CA SER A 325 5.03 16.68 9.69
C SER A 325 4.95 16.61 11.22
N HIS A 326 5.96 17.13 11.93
CA HIS A 326 6.01 17.14 13.39
C HIS A 326 6.13 18.55 13.98
N ALA A 327 5.69 18.70 15.23
CA ALA A 327 5.87 19.89 16.05
C ALA A 327 7.30 19.95 16.61
N GLU A 328 7.76 21.13 17.02
CA GLU A 328 9.06 21.29 17.67
C GLU A 328 9.14 20.45 18.96
N PRO A 329 10.27 19.74 19.21
CA PRO A 329 10.44 18.93 20.40
C PRO A 329 10.43 19.83 21.66
N GLN A 330 9.68 19.42 22.67
CA GLN A 330 9.49 20.22 23.89
C GLN A 330 10.52 19.92 24.98
N ASN A 331 11.29 18.83 24.86
CA ASN A 331 12.29 18.40 25.83
C ASN A 331 13.35 17.49 25.17
N GLU A 332 14.44 17.19 25.88
CA GLU A 332 15.54 16.34 25.41
C GLU A 332 15.11 14.91 25.05
N GLY A 333 14.06 14.38 25.72
CA GLY A 333 13.52 13.04 25.43
C GLY A 333 12.81 12.99 24.07
N GLU A 334 12.06 14.03 23.74
CA GLU A 334 11.46 14.20 22.41
C GLU A 334 12.52 14.43 21.33
N ALA A 335 13.55 15.24 21.60
CA ALA A 335 14.67 15.39 20.67
C ALA A 335 15.40 14.06 20.41
N SER A 336 15.64 13.27 21.46
CA SER A 336 16.24 11.93 21.33
C SER A 336 15.34 10.96 20.55
N THR A 337 14.02 11.07 20.70
CA THR A 337 13.04 10.28 19.94
C THR A 337 13.08 10.62 18.45
N LEU A 338 13.23 11.89 18.10
CA LEU A 338 13.39 12.32 16.71
C LEU A 338 14.68 11.77 16.08
N GLU A 339 15.81 11.81 16.79
CA GLU A 339 17.07 11.23 16.30
C GLU A 339 16.94 9.72 16.08
N LEU A 340 16.27 9.01 17.01
CA LEU A 340 15.97 7.58 16.82
C LEU A 340 15.14 7.31 15.55
N ILE A 341 14.11 8.12 15.29
CA ILE A 341 13.29 7.99 14.07
C ILE A 341 14.13 8.25 12.82
N LYS A 342 15.03 9.24 12.84
CA LYS A 342 15.96 9.53 11.73
C LYS A 342 16.90 8.35 11.47
N ASP A 343 17.46 7.75 12.52
CA ASP A 343 18.36 6.60 12.40
C ASP A 343 17.64 5.38 11.81
N ILE A 344 16.42 5.08 12.28
CA ILE A 344 15.60 4.00 11.72
C ILE A 344 15.29 4.27 10.24
N ARG A 345 14.86 5.50 9.91
CA ARG A 345 14.58 5.91 8.53
C ARG A 345 15.79 5.71 7.63
N GLN A 346 16.99 6.06 8.11
CA GLN A 346 18.22 5.91 7.32
C GLN A 346 18.51 4.44 7.01
N ARG A 347 18.33 3.54 7.98
CA ARG A 347 18.49 2.09 7.75
C ARG A 347 17.42 1.53 6.82
N CYS A 348 16.18 2.02 6.91
CA CYS A 348 15.11 1.63 5.99
C CYS A 348 15.34 2.11 4.55
N ALA A 349 16.28 3.04 4.32
CA ALA A 349 16.65 3.54 3.00
C ALA A 349 17.83 2.78 2.36
N SER A 350 18.37 1.72 2.99
CA SER A 350 19.50 0.98 2.39
C SER A 350 19.12 0.43 1.03
N SER A 351 20.01 0.60 0.04
CA SER A 351 19.87 0.01 -1.28
C SER A 351 20.10 -1.51 -1.27
N ASP A 352 20.77 -2.05 -0.26
CA ASP A 352 20.98 -3.49 -0.08
C ASP A 352 19.82 -4.09 0.74
N PRO A 353 19.00 -4.99 0.14
CA PRO A 353 17.89 -5.62 0.86
C PRO A 353 18.31 -6.41 2.10
N SER A 354 19.54 -6.90 2.16
CA SER A 354 20.05 -7.68 3.30
C SER A 354 20.31 -6.81 4.53
N GLU A 355 20.60 -5.52 4.32
CA GLU A 355 20.84 -4.52 5.38
C GLU A 355 19.54 -3.88 5.91
N LEU A 356 18.42 -4.07 5.21
CA LEU A 356 17.14 -3.58 5.68
C LEU A 356 16.79 -4.24 7.03
N PRO A 357 16.42 -3.46 8.05
CA PRO A 357 15.95 -4.04 9.30
C PRO A 357 14.62 -4.77 9.10
N SER A 358 14.35 -5.77 9.91
CA SER A 358 13.01 -6.34 10.06
C SER A 358 12.09 -5.39 10.84
N PHE A 359 10.78 -5.54 10.66
CA PHE A 359 9.82 -4.81 11.49
C PHE A 359 9.93 -5.18 12.98
N ASP A 360 10.25 -6.42 13.34
CA ASP A 360 10.49 -6.82 14.73
C ASP A 360 11.66 -6.05 15.37
N GLU A 361 12.77 -5.88 14.65
CA GLU A 361 13.89 -5.07 15.12
C GLU A 361 13.52 -3.59 15.29
N ILE A 362 12.67 -3.06 14.39
CA ILE A 362 12.17 -1.68 14.49
C ILE A 362 11.26 -1.53 15.72
N VAL A 363 10.33 -2.46 15.94
CA VAL A 363 9.44 -2.47 17.11
C VAL A 363 10.25 -2.51 18.40
N GLY A 364 11.29 -3.35 18.47
CA GLY A 364 12.18 -3.42 19.64
C GLY A 364 12.95 -2.13 19.93
N GLN A 365 13.11 -1.25 18.94
CA GLN A 365 13.77 0.06 19.12
C GLN A 365 12.79 1.19 19.47
N LEU A 366 11.59 1.17 18.87
CA LEU A 366 10.56 2.19 19.10
C LEU A 366 9.70 1.93 20.33
N GLY A 367 9.69 0.68 20.83
CA GLY A 367 8.88 0.18 21.94
C GLY A 367 9.17 0.79 23.31
#